data_AF-A0A1I5G7N3-F1
#
_entry.id   AF-A0A1I5G7N3-F1
#
_cell.length_a   1.000
_cell.length_b   1.000
_cell.length_c   1.000
_cell.angle_alpha   90.00
_cell.angle_beta   90.00
_cell.angle_gamma   90.00
#
_symmetry.space_group_name_H-M   'P 1'
#
loop_
_entity.id
_entity.type
_entity.pdbx_description
1 polymer ?
#
loop_
_entity_poly.entity_id
_entity_poly.type
_entity_poly.pdbx_seq_one_letter_code
_entity_poly.pdbx_strand_id
1 'polypeptide(L)'
;MDQKPAFPIFPMYFRGLLLLAGMYTIAWSAFFKWFGPELINWLAINGDLASTLPANWYGSFGLIVGLLIFVSAFYPVSWVYLIIGGIAGKIILAIWFSLGFLPDIGWNKRSGFHLIFNELLWLIPLIVIFLRGLQVRAYLNTEEKK
;
A
#
# COMPACT_ATOMS: atom_id res chain seq x y z
N MET A 1 31.16 17.88 -3.84
CA MET A 1 29.93 18.17 -4.59
C MET A 1 29.54 16.89 -5.30
N ASP A 2 28.46 16.23 -4.86
CA ASP A 2 27.98 15.01 -5.52
C ASP A 2 27.56 15.36 -6.96
N GLN A 3 28.31 14.86 -7.93
CA GLN A 3 27.96 15.01 -9.33
C GLN A 3 26.64 14.29 -9.57
N LYS A 4 25.62 15.03 -10.02
CA LYS A 4 24.35 14.41 -10.43
C LYS A 4 24.64 13.52 -11.63
N PRO A 5 24.27 12.23 -11.60
CA PRO A 5 24.50 11.33 -12.71
C PRO A 5 23.77 11.87 -13.96
N ALA A 6 24.40 11.73 -15.13
CA ALA A 6 23.87 12.20 -16.41
C ALA A 6 22.62 11.42 -16.88
N PHE A 7 22.27 10.33 -16.19
CA PHE A 7 21.17 9.42 -16.51
C PHE A 7 20.29 9.15 -15.28
N PRO A 8 19.01 8.79 -15.47
CA PRO A 8 18.12 8.50 -14.36
C PRO A 8 18.51 7.18 -13.67
N ILE A 9 18.85 7.27 -12.38
CA ILE A 9 19.13 6.11 -11.52
C ILE A 9 17.91 5.80 -10.66
N PHE A 10 17.56 4.51 -10.54
CA PHE A 10 16.61 4.03 -9.52
C PHE A 10 17.36 3.83 -8.19
N PRO A 11 17.12 4.67 -7.17
CA PRO A 11 17.89 4.61 -5.93
C PRO A 11 17.58 3.36 -5.09
N MET A 12 18.57 2.88 -4.33
CA MET A 12 18.42 1.68 -3.51
C MET A 12 17.39 1.85 -2.38
N TYR A 13 17.28 3.05 -1.79
CA TYR A 13 16.32 3.33 -0.72
C TYR A 13 14.86 3.19 -1.18
N PHE A 14 14.55 3.36 -2.46
CA PHE A 14 13.20 3.09 -3.00
C PHE A 14 12.82 1.61 -2.93
N ARG A 15 13.79 0.69 -3.05
CA ARG A 15 13.52 -0.74 -2.83
C ARG A 15 13.17 -1.01 -1.37
N GLY A 16 13.93 -0.42 -0.45
CA GLY A 16 13.65 -0.49 0.99
C GLY A 16 12.26 0.03 1.35
N LEU A 17 11.85 1.15 0.75
CA LEU A 17 10.50 1.72 0.95
C LEU A 17 9.39 0.82 0.39
N LEU A 18 9.59 0.17 -0.76
CA LEU A 18 8.64 -0.82 -1.28
C LEU A 18 8.51 -2.04 -0.36
N LEU A 19 9.64 -2.56 0.15
CA LEU A 19 9.63 -3.66 1.11
C LEU A 19 8.89 -3.26 2.40
N LEU A 20 9.16 -2.08 2.94
CA LEU A 20 8.49 -1.55 4.14
C LEU A 20 6.99 -1.41 3.89
N ALA A 21 6.59 -0.78 2.78
CA ALA A 21 5.19 -0.56 2.41
C ALA A 21 4.44 -1.89 2.25
N GLY A 22 5.06 -2.85 1.56
CA GLY A 22 4.50 -4.19 1.35
C GLY A 22 4.31 -4.94 2.66
N MET A 23 5.36 -5.06 3.47
CA MET A 23 5.28 -5.75 4.76
C MET A 23 4.32 -5.09 5.74
N TYR A 24 4.31 -3.76 5.79
CA TYR A 24 3.38 -3.00 6.62
C TYR A 24 1.92 -3.28 6.23
N THR A 25 1.64 -3.30 4.93
CA THR A 25 0.31 -3.62 4.40
C THR A 25 -0.08 -5.07 4.71
N ILE A 26 0.85 -6.02 4.55
CA ILE A 26 0.63 -7.44 4.89
C ILE A 26 0.29 -7.58 6.37
N ALA A 27 1.04 -6.94 7.27
CA ALA A 27 0.85 -7.06 8.71
C ALA A 27 -0.54 -6.55 9.15
N TRP A 28 -0.96 -5.38 8.68
CA TRP A 28 -2.30 -4.86 8.99
C TRP A 28 -3.42 -5.71 8.37
N SER A 29 -3.21 -6.18 7.15
CA SER A 29 -4.18 -7.02 6.46
C SER A 29 -4.34 -8.40 7.10
N ALA A 30 -3.25 -8.95 7.65
CA ALA A 30 -3.24 -10.13 8.49
C ALA A 30 -4.08 -9.92 9.77
N PHE A 31 -3.97 -8.75 10.42
CA PHE A 31 -4.83 -8.43 11.57
C PHE A 31 -6.31 -8.43 11.20
N PHE A 32 -6.70 -7.80 10.09
CA PHE A 32 -8.10 -7.86 9.62
C PHE A 32 -8.56 -9.27 9.29
N LYS A 33 -7.69 -10.08 8.68
CA LYS A 33 -8.04 -11.44 8.24
C LYS A 33 -8.27 -12.40 9.41
N TRP A 34 -7.36 -12.38 10.38
CA TRP A 34 -7.30 -13.40 11.44
C TRP A 34 -7.81 -12.91 12.80
N PHE A 35 -7.79 -11.61 13.07
CA PHE A 35 -8.23 -10.99 14.31
C PHE A 35 -9.32 -9.92 14.04
N GLY A 36 -10.12 -10.15 12.99
CA GLY A 36 -11.09 -9.18 12.47
C GLY A 36 -12.08 -8.68 13.52
N PRO A 37 -12.81 -9.55 14.24
CA PRO A 37 -13.76 -9.15 15.28
C PRO A 37 -13.13 -8.26 16.36
N GLU A 38 -11.99 -8.68 16.89
CA GLU A 38 -11.26 -7.98 17.95
C GLU A 38 -10.73 -6.63 17.45
N LEU A 39 -10.18 -6.62 16.22
CA LEU A 39 -9.66 -5.41 15.60
C LEU A 39 -10.78 -4.40 15.29
N ILE A 40 -11.92 -4.86 14.76
CA ILE A 40 -13.09 -4.01 14.51
C ILE A 40 -13.59 -3.40 15.80
N ASN A 41 -13.75 -4.20 16.86
CA ASN A 41 -14.17 -3.69 18.16
C ASN A 41 -13.16 -2.69 18.73
N TRP A 42 -11.86 -2.95 18.53
CA TRP A 42 -10.82 -1.99 18.90
C TRP A 42 -10.91 -0.70 18.06
N LEU A 43 -11.26 -0.76 16.78
CA LEU A 43 -11.42 0.42 15.92
C LEU A 43 -12.71 1.19 16.21
N ALA A 44 -13.77 0.52 16.67
CA ALA A 44 -15.09 1.09 16.87
C ALA A 44 -15.20 1.99 18.10
N ILE A 45 -16.10 2.98 18.03
CA ILE A 45 -16.46 3.82 19.17
C ILE A 45 -17.25 3.01 20.20
N ASN A 46 -18.20 2.19 19.73
CA ASN A 46 -19.04 1.32 20.55
C ASN A 46 -18.73 -0.14 20.19
N GLY A 47 -18.39 -0.96 21.18
CA GLY A 47 -17.75 -2.27 21.01
C GLY A 47 -18.66 -3.44 20.62
N ASP A 48 -19.74 -3.22 19.86
CA ASP A 48 -20.76 -4.23 19.59
C ASP A 48 -21.02 -4.47 18.08
N LEU A 49 -20.03 -4.16 17.23
CA LEU A 49 -20.15 -4.20 15.76
C LEU A 49 -19.32 -5.32 15.09
N ALA A 50 -18.65 -6.15 15.90
CA ALA A 50 -17.68 -7.13 15.42
C ALA A 50 -18.23 -8.22 14.47
N SER A 51 -19.52 -8.55 14.53
CA SER A 51 -20.07 -9.71 13.82
C SER A 51 -20.63 -9.42 12.43
N THR A 52 -20.80 -8.14 12.05
CA THR A 52 -21.50 -7.76 10.81
C THR A 52 -20.57 -7.31 9.68
N LEU A 53 -19.32 -6.96 9.98
CA LEU A 53 -18.40 -6.35 9.01
C LEU A 53 -17.49 -7.40 8.31
N PRO A 54 -17.23 -7.25 6.99
CA PRO A 54 -16.49 -8.23 6.21
C PRO A 54 -14.96 -8.11 6.38
N ALA A 55 -14.45 -8.10 7.62
CA ALA A 55 -13.02 -7.95 7.92
C ALA A 55 -12.14 -9.03 7.26
N ASN A 56 -12.62 -10.28 7.16
CA ASN A 56 -11.85 -11.36 6.55
C ASN A 56 -11.58 -11.11 5.05
N TRP A 57 -12.59 -10.62 4.33
CA TRP A 57 -12.46 -10.26 2.91
C TRP A 57 -11.56 -9.04 2.71
N TYR A 58 -11.75 -8.01 3.54
CA TYR A 58 -10.91 -6.82 3.54
C TYR A 58 -9.43 -7.19 3.77
N GLY A 59 -9.14 -7.98 4.80
CA GLY A 59 -7.80 -8.45 5.12
C GLY A 59 -7.22 -9.36 4.03
N SER A 60 -8.01 -10.27 3.45
CA SER A 60 -7.54 -11.14 2.37
C SER A 60 -7.16 -10.34 1.11
N PHE A 61 -7.97 -9.35 0.74
CA PHE A 61 -7.64 -8.45 -0.36
C PHE A 61 -6.37 -7.64 -0.05
N GLY A 62 -6.27 -7.09 1.16
CA GLY A 62 -5.10 -6.33 1.57
C GLY A 62 -3.81 -7.15 1.61
N LEU A 63 -3.87 -8.45 1.91
CA LEU A 63 -2.71 -9.35 1.80
C LEU A 63 -2.22 -9.46 0.36
N ILE A 64 -3.13 -9.57 -0.61
CA ILE A 64 -2.79 -9.61 -2.04
C ILE A 64 -2.13 -8.29 -2.45
N VAL A 65 -2.71 -7.15 -2.07
CA VAL A 65 -2.15 -5.82 -2.33
C VAL A 65 -0.75 -5.67 -1.73
N GLY A 66 -0.59 -6.06 -0.47
CA GLY A 66 0.69 -6.03 0.23
C GLY A 66 1.74 -6.92 -0.43
N LEU A 67 1.36 -8.10 -0.92
CA LEU A 67 2.24 -9.00 -1.66
C LEU A 67 2.67 -8.40 -3.01
N LEU A 68 1.76 -7.77 -3.75
CA LEU A 68 2.09 -7.09 -5.01
C LEU A 68 3.13 -5.99 -4.79
N ILE A 69 2.94 -5.16 -3.75
CA ILE A 69 3.88 -4.09 -3.38
C ILE A 69 5.22 -4.71 -2.97
N PHE A 70 5.20 -5.74 -2.11
CA PHE A 70 6.40 -6.39 -1.60
C PHE A 70 7.24 -7.00 -2.73
N VAL A 71 6.62 -7.80 -3.60
CA VAL A 71 7.30 -8.47 -4.71
C VAL A 71 7.85 -7.45 -5.71
N SER A 72 7.16 -6.32 -5.92
CA SER A 72 7.67 -5.25 -6.78
C SER A 72 9.03 -4.68 -6.35
N ALA A 73 9.41 -4.82 -5.08
CA ALA A 73 10.66 -4.30 -4.55
C ALA A 73 11.93 -4.99 -5.09
N PHE A 74 11.82 -6.25 -5.55
CA PHE A 74 12.96 -7.01 -6.06
C PHE A 74 13.42 -6.49 -7.42
N TYR A 75 12.49 -6.19 -8.32
CA TYR A 75 12.77 -5.67 -9.67
C TYR A 75 11.84 -4.50 -10.03
N PRO A 76 11.94 -3.35 -9.35
CA PRO A 76 10.93 -2.28 -9.41
C PRO A 76 10.81 -1.60 -10.78
N VAL A 77 11.88 -1.59 -11.57
CA VAL A 77 11.87 -1.01 -12.93
C VAL A 77 11.18 -1.97 -13.91
N SER A 78 11.54 -3.27 -13.87
CA SER A 78 10.96 -4.30 -14.74
C SER A 78 9.50 -4.60 -14.36
N TRP A 79 9.17 -4.55 -13.07
CA TRP A 79 7.85 -4.87 -12.52
C TRP A 79 7.07 -3.63 -12.10
N VAL A 80 7.26 -2.52 -12.79
CA VAL A 80 6.59 -1.24 -12.50
C VAL A 80 5.05 -1.36 -12.49
N TYR A 81 4.49 -2.34 -13.23
CA TYR A 81 3.06 -2.63 -13.22
C TYR A 81 2.54 -3.26 -11.92
N LEU A 82 3.42 -3.93 -11.14
CA LEU A 82 3.05 -4.39 -9.79
C LEU A 82 2.92 -3.22 -8.82
N ILE A 83 3.73 -2.16 -9.00
CA ILE A 83 3.67 -0.95 -8.18
C ILE A 83 2.34 -0.23 -8.41
N ILE A 84 1.92 -0.03 -9.67
CA ILE A 84 0.61 0.58 -9.96
C ILE A 84 -0.55 -0.30 -9.50
N GLY A 85 -0.43 -1.63 -9.59
CA GLY A 85 -1.39 -2.56 -9.00
C GLY A 85 -1.49 -2.39 -7.47
N GLY A 86 -0.36 -2.23 -6.80
CA GLY A 86 -0.30 -1.91 -5.37
C GLY A 86 -0.95 -0.57 -5.02
N ILE A 87 -0.69 0.48 -5.80
CA ILE A 87 -1.32 1.81 -5.64
C ILE A 87 -2.84 1.71 -5.81
N ALA A 88 -3.31 1.07 -6.88
CA ALA A 88 -4.73 0.86 -7.12
C ALA A 88 -5.38 0.06 -5.98
N GLY A 89 -4.72 -1.00 -5.52
CA GLY A 89 -5.14 -1.79 -4.37
C GLY A 89 -5.28 -0.97 -3.09
N LYS A 90 -4.31 -0.09 -2.81
CA LYS A 90 -4.36 0.85 -1.67
C LYS A 90 -5.53 1.84 -1.76
N ILE A 91 -5.80 2.37 -2.95
CA ILE A 91 -6.97 3.25 -3.16
C ILE A 91 -8.27 2.47 -2.90
N ILE A 92 -8.38 1.24 -3.40
CA ILE A 92 -9.56 0.39 -3.16
C ILE A 92 -9.71 0.09 -1.67
N LEU A 93 -8.63 -0.24 -0.95
CA LEU A 93 -8.65 -0.45 0.50
C LEU A 93 -9.11 0.80 1.27
N ALA A 94 -8.62 1.99 0.88
CA ALA A 94 -9.02 3.25 1.50
C ALA A 94 -10.51 3.55 1.27
N ILE A 95 -10.99 3.37 0.04
CA ILE A 95 -12.41 3.56 -0.32
C ILE A 95 -13.28 2.55 0.41
N TRP A 96 -12.91 1.26 0.40
CA TRP A 96 -13.65 0.20 1.07
C TRP A 96 -13.71 0.45 2.57
N PHE A 97 -12.60 0.83 3.22
CA PHE A 97 -12.64 1.17 4.64
C PHE A 97 -13.55 2.38 4.91
N SER A 98 -13.46 3.42 4.09
CA SER A 98 -14.23 4.65 4.26
C SER A 98 -15.73 4.46 4.07
N LEU A 99 -16.15 3.63 3.11
CA LEU A 99 -17.57 3.43 2.78
C LEU A 99 -18.19 2.20 3.46
N GLY A 100 -17.39 1.17 3.74
CA GLY A 100 -17.86 -0.12 4.22
C GLY A 100 -17.55 -0.43 5.69
N PHE A 101 -16.69 0.35 6.36
CA PHE A 101 -16.40 0.17 7.78
C PHE A 101 -16.69 1.43 8.58
N LEU A 102 -16.27 2.59 8.07
CA LEU A 102 -16.36 3.87 8.77
C LEU A 102 -17.80 4.27 9.20
N PRO A 103 -18.86 4.04 8.40
CA PRO A 103 -20.23 4.37 8.81
C PRO A 103 -20.68 3.60 10.06
N ASP A 104 -20.21 2.36 10.21
CA ASP A 104 -20.57 1.49 11.32
C ASP A 104 -19.67 1.76 12.54
N ILE A 105 -18.34 1.75 12.36
CA ILE A 105 -17.38 1.88 13.48
C ILE A 105 -17.28 3.31 14.03
N GLY A 106 -17.68 4.31 13.24
CA GLY A 106 -17.59 5.74 13.56
C GLY A 106 -16.19 6.35 13.39
N TRP A 107 -16.16 7.68 13.21
CA TRP A 107 -14.91 8.43 13.10
C TRP A 107 -14.28 8.69 14.47
N ASN A 108 -13.08 8.15 14.70
CA ASN A 108 -12.30 8.38 15.91
C ASN A 108 -10.80 8.30 15.62
N LYS A 109 -9.94 8.50 16.62
CA LYS A 109 -8.48 8.50 16.45
C LYS A 109 -7.93 7.19 15.87
N ARG A 110 -8.57 6.05 16.17
CA ARG A 110 -8.15 4.70 15.76
C ARG A 110 -8.56 4.43 14.30
N SER A 111 -9.82 4.71 13.94
CA SER A 111 -10.28 4.61 12.55
C SER A 111 -9.59 5.63 11.63
N GLY A 112 -9.34 6.84 12.13
CA GLY A 112 -8.51 7.84 11.44
C GLY A 112 -7.06 7.40 11.26
N PHE A 113 -6.44 6.78 12.29
CA PHE A 113 -5.10 6.21 12.17
C PHE A 113 -5.04 5.15 11.08
N HIS A 114 -5.99 4.22 11.07
CA HIS A 114 -6.03 3.18 10.04
C HIS A 114 -6.15 3.80 8.63
N LEU A 115 -7.14 4.66 8.39
CA LEU A 115 -7.35 5.24 7.07
C LEU A 115 -6.16 6.10 6.60
N ILE A 116 -5.66 6.99 7.46
CA ILE A 116 -4.65 7.96 7.08
C ILE A 116 -3.26 7.33 7.06
N PHE A 117 -2.83 6.70 8.15
CA PHE A 117 -1.46 6.19 8.26
C PHE A 117 -1.28 4.84 7.58
N ASN A 118 -2.29 3.98 7.55
CA ASN A 118 -2.13 2.66 6.92
C ASN A 118 -2.41 2.68 5.43
N GLU A 119 -3.37 3.48 4.98
CA GLU A 119 -3.76 3.50 3.57
C GLU A 119 -3.25 4.74 2.83
N LEU A 120 -3.64 5.95 3.24
CA LEU A 120 -3.40 7.17 2.44
C LEU A 120 -1.93 7.63 2.43
N LEU A 121 -1.26 7.63 3.59
CA LEU A 121 0.12 8.12 3.71
C LEU A 121 1.08 7.36 2.80
N TRP A 122 0.87 6.05 2.65
CA TRP A 122 1.69 5.17 1.83
C TRP A 122 1.56 5.41 0.33
N LEU A 123 0.47 6.02 -0.13
CA LEU A 123 0.31 6.36 -1.54
C LEU A 123 1.38 7.36 -2.01
N ILE A 124 1.79 8.29 -1.15
CA ILE A 124 2.77 9.33 -1.49
C ILE A 124 4.11 8.71 -1.93
N PRO A 125 4.82 7.91 -1.10
CA PRO A 125 6.07 7.30 -1.54
C PRO A 125 5.86 6.32 -2.70
N LEU A 126 4.76 5.56 -2.74
CA LEU A 126 4.49 4.62 -3.83
C LEU A 126 4.37 5.33 -5.19
N ILE A 127 3.68 6.47 -5.25
CA ILE A 127 3.55 7.28 -6.47
C ILE A 127 4.92 7.81 -6.90
N VAL A 128 5.72 8.35 -5.98
CA VAL A 128 7.06 8.85 -6.29
C VAL A 128 7.95 7.73 -6.85
N ILE A 129 7.91 6.56 -6.23
CA ILE A 129 8.68 5.38 -6.66
C ILE A 129 8.22 4.91 -8.05
N PHE A 130 6.91 4.87 -8.29
CA PHE A 130 6.33 4.50 -9.59
C PHE A 130 6.79 5.45 -10.70
N LEU A 131 6.68 6.77 -10.48
CA LEU A 131 7.11 7.78 -11.44
C LEU A 131 8.61 7.66 -11.73
N ARG A 132 9.44 7.40 -10.70
CA ARG A 132 10.86 7.16 -10.92
C ARG A 132 11.13 5.88 -11.72
N GLY A 133 10.39 4.81 -11.43
CA GLY A 133 10.47 3.56 -12.17
C GLY A 133 10.17 3.75 -13.66
N LEU A 134 9.14 4.54 -13.98
CA LEU A 134 8.80 4.89 -15.38
C LEU A 134 9.90 5.69 -16.06
N GLN A 135 10.49 6.69 -15.39
CA GLN A 135 11.60 7.48 -15.95
C GLN A 135 12.80 6.60 -16.33
N VAL A 136 13.19 5.69 -15.43
CA VAL A 136 14.33 4.78 -15.66
C VAL A 136 14.00 3.79 -16.77
N ARG A 137 12.79 3.21 -16.77
CA ARG A 137 12.35 2.28 -17.82
C ARG A 137 12.31 2.94 -19.20
N ALA A 138 11.80 4.17 -19.28
CA ALA A 138 11.75 4.92 -20.54
C ALA A 138 13.16 5.17 -21.10
N TYR A 139 14.12 5.54 -20.24
CA TYR A 139 15.51 5.73 -20.63
C TYR A 139 16.15 4.43 -21.15
N LEU A 140 16.00 3.31 -20.45
CA LEU A 140 16.53 2.01 -20.89
C LEU A 140 15.97 1.59 -22.27
N ASN A 141 14.67 1.80 -22.50
CA ASN A 141 14.04 1.50 -23.79
C ASN A 141 14.56 2.39 -24.93
N THR A 142 15.06 3.61 -24.64
CA THR A 142 15.65 4.49 -25.64
C THR A 142 17.06 4.04 -26.00
N GLU A 143 17.86 3.61 -25.01
CA GLU A 143 19.22 3.12 -25.23
C GLU A 143 19.23 1.76 -25.94
N GLU A 144 18.29 0.86 -25.66
CA GLU A 144 18.15 -0.43 -26.39
C GLU A 144 17.80 -0.27 -27.87
N LYS A 145 17.24 0.87 -28.27
CA LYS A 145 16.82 1.16 -29.65
C LYS A 145 17.89 1.90 -30.47
N LYS A 146 18.97 2.36 -29.84
CA LYS A 146 20.12 2.97 -30.51
C LYS A 146 21.12 1.90 -30.92
#